data_AF-A0A9D8L337-F1
#
_entry.id   AF-A0A9D8L337-F1
#
_cell.length_a   1.000
_cell.length_b   1.000
_cell.length_c   1.000
_cell.angle_alpha   90.00
_cell.angle_beta   90.00
_cell.angle_gamma   90.00
#
_symmetry.space_group_name_H-M   'P 1'
#
loop_
_entity.id
_entity.type
_entity.pdbx_description
1 polymer ?
#
loop_
_entity_poly.entity_id
_entity_poly.type
_entity_poly.pdbx_seq_one_letter_code
_entity_poly.pdbx_strand_id
1 'polypeptide(L)'
;MKKLSLLTAGAVALIAASASAHADDFLDAAKARVAAATQRAGAWDGPTSGPAAAPGKVIVYVAGDLRNGGTSGVADGVKEAAAAIGWTLQVID
;
A
#
# COMPACT_ATOMS: atom_id res chain seq x y z
N MET A 1 13.42 -50.87 -18.64
CA MET A 1 12.21 -50.03 -18.84
C MET A 1 11.61 -49.51 -17.53
N LYS A 2 11.40 -50.34 -16.50
CA LYS A 2 10.83 -49.87 -15.20
C LYS A 2 11.68 -48.82 -14.45
N LYS A 3 13.02 -48.94 -14.46
CA LYS A 3 13.93 -47.99 -13.77
C LYS A 3 13.99 -46.60 -14.44
N LEU A 4 13.84 -46.55 -15.76
CA LEU A 4 13.85 -45.30 -16.52
C LEU A 4 12.55 -44.50 -16.31
N SER A 5 11.44 -45.17 -16.03
CA SER A 5 10.13 -44.56 -15.74
C SER A 5 10.00 -43.99 -14.33
N LEU A 6 10.79 -44.48 -13.36
CA LEU A 6 10.81 -43.93 -11.99
C LEU A 6 11.60 -42.61 -11.90
N LEU A 7 12.66 -42.48 -12.70
CA LEU A 7 13.51 -41.28 -12.72
C LEU A 7 12.78 -40.07 -13.32
N THR A 8 11.97 -40.28 -14.37
CA THR A 8 11.13 -39.23 -14.95
C THR A 8 9.98 -38.80 -14.03
N ALA A 9 9.36 -39.74 -13.30
CA ALA A 9 8.32 -39.41 -12.31
C ALA A 9 8.88 -38.59 -11.12
N GLY A 10 10.08 -38.92 -10.65
CA GLY A 10 10.77 -38.18 -9.59
C GLY A 10 11.14 -36.75 -10.01
N ALA A 11 11.64 -36.56 -11.24
CA ALA A 11 11.98 -35.24 -11.76
C ALA A 11 10.74 -34.32 -11.91
N VAL A 12 9.60 -34.87 -12.35
CA VAL A 12 8.34 -34.10 -12.45
C VAL A 12 7.80 -33.72 -11.07
N ALA A 13 7.92 -34.59 -10.07
CA ALA A 13 7.52 -34.29 -8.69
C ALA A 13 8.39 -33.20 -8.05
N LEU A 14 9.70 -33.17 -8.33
CA LEU A 14 10.62 -32.15 -7.83
C LEU A 14 10.37 -30.76 -8.45
N ILE A 15 10.00 -30.71 -9.73
CA ILE A 15 9.64 -29.46 -10.43
C ILE A 15 8.28 -28.94 -9.93
N ALA A 16 7.32 -29.82 -9.65
CA ALA A 16 6.03 -29.43 -9.09
C ALA A 16 6.14 -28.92 -7.64
N ALA A 17 7.02 -29.52 -6.83
CA ALA A 17 7.24 -29.10 -5.44
C ALA A 17 7.96 -27.74 -5.30
N SER A 18 8.72 -27.33 -6.31
CA SER A 18 9.42 -26.03 -6.31
C SER A 18 8.51 -24.87 -6.70
N ALA A 19 7.41 -25.13 -7.43
CA ALA A 19 6.42 -24.11 -7.77
C ALA A 19 5.52 -23.70 -6.57
N SER A 20 5.25 -24.62 -5.64
CA SER A 20 4.45 -24.34 -4.44
C SER A 20 5.15 -23.45 -3.41
N ALA A 21 6.48 -23.51 -3.32
CA ALA A 21 7.25 -22.77 -2.32
C ALA A 21 7.20 -21.23 -2.52
N HIS A 22 6.96 -20.73 -3.74
CA HIS A 22 6.92 -19.29 -4.01
C HIS A 22 5.60 -18.61 -3.68
N ALA A 23 4.49 -19.35 -3.59
CA ALA A 23 3.18 -18.79 -3.25
C ALA A 23 3.06 -18.52 -1.75
N ASP A 24 3.66 -19.38 -0.92
CA ASP A 24 3.59 -19.28 0.55
C ASP A 24 4.34 -18.04 1.06
N ASP A 25 5.58 -17.81 0.63
CA ASP A 25 6.36 -16.62 1.01
C ASP A 25 5.67 -15.31 0.63
N PHE A 26 5.10 -15.25 -0.58
CA PHE A 26 4.36 -14.08 -1.04
C PHE A 26 3.07 -13.88 -0.24
N LEU A 27 2.33 -14.96 0.03
CA LEU A 27 1.11 -14.91 0.81
C LEU A 27 1.38 -14.46 2.24
N ASP A 28 2.47 -14.92 2.85
CA ASP A 28 2.84 -14.52 4.21
C ASP A 28 3.31 -13.06 4.26
N ALA A 29 4.06 -12.58 3.25
CA ALA A 29 4.37 -11.16 3.11
C ALA A 29 3.11 -10.30 2.92
N ALA A 30 2.14 -10.78 2.14
CA ALA A 30 0.86 -10.10 1.94
C ALA A 30 0.04 -10.03 3.24
N LYS A 31 -0.06 -11.14 3.99
CA LYS A 31 -0.72 -11.17 5.31
C LYS A 31 -0.06 -10.20 6.28
N ALA A 32 1.28 -10.18 6.33
CA ALA A 32 2.02 -9.26 7.20
C ALA A 32 1.74 -7.79 6.83
N ARG A 33 1.72 -7.46 5.53
CA ARG A 33 1.41 -6.11 5.06
C ARG A 33 -0.02 -5.69 5.38
N VAL A 34 -1.00 -6.58 5.23
CA VAL A 34 -2.40 -6.31 5.61
C VAL A 34 -2.51 -6.11 7.11
N ALA A 35 -1.92 -6.99 7.92
CA ALA A 35 -1.94 -6.87 9.37
C ALA A 35 -1.37 -5.52 9.84
N ALA A 36 -0.24 -5.09 9.27
CA ALA A 36 0.34 -3.77 9.53
C ALA A 36 -0.56 -2.61 9.06
N ALA A 37 -1.20 -2.71 7.90
CA ALA A 37 -2.07 -1.64 7.38
C ALA A 37 -3.40 -1.51 8.15
N THR A 38 -3.89 -2.60 8.76
CA THR A 38 -5.17 -2.64 9.48
C THR A 38 -5.03 -2.46 11.00
N GLN A 39 -3.81 -2.25 11.50
CA GLN A 39 -3.59 -2.00 12.92
C GLN A 39 -4.31 -0.72 13.36
N ARG A 40 -4.72 -0.65 14.63
CA ARG A 40 -5.25 0.60 15.20
C ARG A 40 -4.18 1.69 15.05
N ALA A 41 -4.61 2.91 14.71
CA ALA A 41 -3.72 4.06 14.58
C ALA A 41 -2.72 4.12 15.75
N GLY A 42 -1.44 4.05 15.41
CA GLY A 42 -0.32 3.98 16.34
C GLY A 42 0.76 4.99 15.99
N ALA A 43 2.01 4.72 16.36
CA ALA A 43 3.13 5.55 15.94
C ALA A 43 3.27 5.53 14.41
N TRP A 44 3.52 6.70 13.81
CA TRP A 44 3.81 6.81 12.38
C TRP A 44 5.10 6.05 12.04
N ASP A 45 5.00 5.05 11.16
CA ASP A 45 6.11 4.23 10.66
C ASP A 45 6.50 4.58 9.22
N GLY A 46 5.86 5.59 8.63
CA GLY A 46 6.16 6.08 7.29
C GLY A 46 7.34 7.05 7.24
N PRO A 47 7.67 7.57 6.04
CA PRO A 47 8.72 8.55 5.86
C PRO A 47 8.49 9.80 6.72
N THR A 48 9.53 10.27 7.41
CA THR A 48 9.55 11.52 8.19
C THR A 48 10.32 12.64 7.49
N SER A 49 10.84 12.36 6.30
CA SER A 49 11.55 13.31 5.45
C SER A 49 11.15 13.13 3.99
N GLY A 50 11.36 14.18 3.21
CA GLY A 50 11.08 14.24 1.78
C GLY A 50 11.66 15.52 1.17
N PRO A 51 11.41 15.77 -0.11
CA PRO A 51 11.78 17.04 -0.74
C PRO A 51 11.18 18.23 0.02
N ALA A 52 11.91 19.34 0.06
CA ALA A 52 11.39 20.56 0.66
C ALA A 52 10.10 21.01 -0.04
N ALA A 53 9.07 21.31 0.74
CA ALA A 53 7.80 21.78 0.19
C ALA A 53 7.98 23.17 -0.47
N ALA A 54 7.40 23.33 -1.66
CA ALA A 54 7.46 24.62 -2.36
C ALA A 54 6.54 25.63 -1.65
N PRO A 55 7.04 26.80 -1.20
CA PRO A 55 6.24 27.74 -0.42
C PRO A 55 5.21 28.49 -1.29
N GLY A 56 4.17 29.04 -0.65
CA GLY A 56 3.28 30.04 -1.23
C GLY A 56 2.45 29.57 -2.42
N LYS A 57 2.07 28.28 -2.46
CA LYS A 57 1.20 27.73 -3.52
C LYS A 57 -0.27 27.96 -3.22
N VAL A 58 -1.06 28.02 -4.29
CA VAL A 58 -2.51 27.88 -4.23
C VAL A 58 -2.86 26.46 -4.68
N ILE A 59 -3.57 25.74 -3.82
CA ILE A 59 -4.03 24.37 -4.07
C ILE A 59 -5.54 24.38 -4.20
N VAL A 60 -6.05 23.76 -5.26
CA VAL A 60 -7.49 23.51 -5.43
C VAL A 60 -7.72 22.02 -5.26
N TYR A 61 -8.47 21.65 -4.21
CA TYR A 61 -8.91 20.28 -3.97
C TYR A 61 -10.36 20.13 -4.44
N VAL A 62 -10.59 19.28 -5.44
CA VAL A 62 -11.90 19.01 -6.02
C VAL A 62 -12.39 17.65 -5.52
N ALA A 63 -13.42 17.66 -4.69
CA ALA A 63 -14.11 16.49 -4.17
C ALA A 63 -15.33 16.13 -5.05
N GLY A 64 -15.84 14.90 -4.89
CA GLY A 64 -17.13 14.52 -5.47
C GLY A 64 -18.31 15.05 -4.66
N ASP A 65 -18.27 14.84 -3.35
CA ASP A 65 -19.04 15.55 -2.32
C ASP A 65 -18.33 15.35 -0.96
N LEU A 66 -18.61 16.19 0.04
CA LEU A 66 -18.05 16.04 1.39
C LEU A 66 -19.01 15.39 2.40
N ARG A 67 -20.01 14.65 1.91
CA ARG A 67 -21.02 13.99 2.76
C ARG A 67 -20.60 12.58 3.15
N ASN A 68 -19.68 11.98 2.40
CA ASN A 68 -19.03 10.72 2.74
C ASN A 68 -17.82 10.96 3.68
N GLY A 69 -17.77 10.25 4.80
CA GLY A 69 -16.69 10.38 5.79
C GLY A 69 -15.28 10.08 5.25
N GLY A 70 -15.17 9.24 4.20
CA GLY A 70 -13.91 9.00 3.51
C GLY A 70 -13.44 10.23 2.73
N THR A 71 -14.32 10.80 1.89
CA THR A 71 -13.97 12.00 1.12
C THR A 71 -13.72 13.21 2.02
N SER A 72 -14.53 13.39 3.07
CA SER A 72 -14.35 14.49 4.03
C SER A 72 -13.05 14.35 4.83
N GLY A 73 -12.70 13.13 5.25
CA GLY A 73 -11.46 12.87 5.96
C GLY A 73 -10.22 13.19 5.12
N VAL A 74 -10.24 12.87 3.83
CA VAL A 74 -9.16 13.27 2.91
C VAL A 74 -9.08 14.80 2.78
N ALA A 75 -10.22 15.48 2.64
CA ALA A 75 -10.26 16.94 2.57
C ALA A 75 -9.65 17.59 3.83
N ASP A 76 -9.92 17.04 5.01
CA ASP A 76 -9.36 17.53 6.27
C ASP A 76 -7.84 17.32 6.34
N GLY A 77 -7.33 16.16 5.91
CA GLY A 77 -5.89 15.94 5.80
C GLY A 77 -5.19 16.92 4.84
N VAL A 78 -5.84 17.27 3.72
CA VAL A 78 -5.32 18.28 2.79
C VAL A 78 -5.30 19.67 3.43
N LYS A 79 -6.32 20.03 4.22
CA LYS A 79 -6.36 21.29 4.98
C LYS A 79 -5.20 21.37 5.97
N GLU A 80 -4.96 20.30 6.74
CA GLU A 80 -3.86 20.22 7.70
C GLU A 80 -2.50 20.38 7.01
N ALA A 81 -2.29 19.68 5.90
CA ALA A 81 -1.05 19.77 5.12
C ALA A 81 -0.83 21.18 4.55
N ALA A 82 -1.87 21.79 3.98
CA ALA A 82 -1.80 23.15 3.44
C ALA A 82 -1.43 24.17 4.54
N ALA A 83 -2.04 24.05 5.72
CA ALA A 83 -1.72 24.91 6.86
C ALA A 83 -0.27 24.73 7.34
N ALA A 84 0.21 23.48 7.44
CA ALA A 84 1.58 23.18 7.87
C ALA A 84 2.65 23.72 6.89
N ILE A 85 2.34 23.73 5.59
CA ILE A 85 3.28 24.18 4.55
C ILE A 85 3.18 25.70 4.29
N GLY A 86 2.03 26.32 4.58
CA GLY A 86 1.76 27.72 4.23
C GLY A 86 1.20 27.88 2.80
N TRP A 87 0.33 26.96 2.39
CA TRP A 87 -0.42 27.05 1.13
C TRP A 87 -1.79 27.69 1.34
N THR A 88 -2.28 28.36 0.30
CA THR A 88 -3.69 28.77 0.20
C THR A 88 -4.48 27.61 -0.38
N LEU A 89 -5.46 27.10 0.37
CA LEU A 89 -6.30 25.99 -0.07
C LEU A 89 -7.70 26.49 -0.45
N GLN A 90 -8.20 26.03 -1.60
CA GLN A 90 -9.59 26.11 -1.99
C GLN A 90 -10.15 24.69 -2.12
N VAL A 91 -11.25 24.43 -1.42
CA VAL A 91 -11.99 23.16 -1.54
C VAL A 91 -13.25 23.42 -2.37
N ILE A 92 -13.50 22.54 -3.32
CA ILE A 92 -14.70 22.51 -4.15
C ILE A 92 -15.31 21.12 -3.98
N ASP A 93 -16.61 21.05 -3.68
CA ASP A 93 -17.38 19.81 -3.57
C ASP A 93 -18.73 19.93 -4.27
#